data_AF-A0A2V7YXG4-F1
#
_entry.id   AF-A0A2V7YXG4-F1
#
_cell.length_a   1.000
_cell.length_b   1.000
_cell.length_c   1.000
_cell.angle_alpha   90.00
_cell.angle_beta   90.00
_cell.angle_gamma   90.00
#
_symmetry.space_group_name_H-M   'P 1'
#
loop_
_entity.id
_entity.type
_entity.pdbx_description
1 polymer ?
#
loop_
_entity_poly.entity_id
_entity_poly.type
_entity_poly.pdbx_seq_one_letter_code
_entity_poly.pdbx_strand_id
1 'polypeptide(L)'
;MSQREAVRLEIEELDALRAEIERQAAAMAPRWNADPEEVQRSVARLVLALVEFLRKLMEKQAIRRMEAGTLTGEETENVGLALMKLEETLHEIAGRFGLTPEELNLDLGPLGRLI
;
A
#
# COMPACT_ATOMS: atom_id res chain seq x y z
N MET A 1 -38.64 -42.19 -29.06
CA MET A 1 -37.69 -41.22 -28.48
C MET A 1 -36.32 -41.87 -28.48
N SER A 2 -35.40 -41.32 -29.25
CA SER A 2 -34.13 -41.98 -29.60
C SER A 2 -33.13 -41.80 -28.46
N GLN A 3 -32.45 -42.88 -28.06
CA GLN A 3 -31.42 -42.91 -27.01
C GLN A 3 -30.31 -41.85 -27.17
N ARG A 4 -30.11 -41.33 -28.40
CA ARG A 4 -29.20 -40.22 -28.72
C ARG A 4 -29.65 -38.85 -28.20
N GLU A 5 -30.95 -38.67 -28.03
CA GLU A 5 -31.54 -37.40 -27.59
C GLU A 5 -31.45 -37.25 -26.06
N ALA A 6 -31.60 -38.37 -25.32
CA ALA A 6 -31.37 -38.44 -23.89
C ALA A 6 -29.90 -38.15 -23.52
N VAL A 7 -28.95 -38.75 -24.24
CA VAL A 7 -27.52 -38.51 -24.03
C VAL A 7 -27.14 -37.05 -24.34
N ARG A 8 -27.78 -36.40 -25.31
CA ARG A 8 -27.54 -34.98 -25.60
C ARG A 8 -28.00 -34.08 -24.45
N LEU A 9 -29.17 -34.35 -23.89
CA LEU A 9 -29.71 -33.61 -22.75
C LEU A 9 -28.83 -33.76 -21.50
N GLU A 10 -28.34 -34.97 -21.22
CA GLU A 10 -27.41 -35.21 -20.10
C GLU A 10 -26.08 -34.44 -20.26
N ILE A 11 -25.56 -34.32 -21.48
CA ILE A 11 -24.35 -33.54 -21.75
C ILE A 11 -24.60 -32.03 -21.56
N GLU A 12 -25.74 -31.53 -22.04
CA GLU A 12 -26.14 -30.13 -21.86
C GLU A 12 -26.33 -29.77 -20.37
N GLU A 13 -26.89 -30.69 -19.57
CA GLU A 13 -27.04 -30.53 -18.13
C GLU A 13 -25.69 -30.52 -17.40
N LEU A 14 -24.75 -31.39 -17.81
CA LEU A 14 -23.39 -31.43 -17.27
C LEU A 14 -22.61 -30.14 -17.57
N ASP A 15 -22.74 -29.60 -18.78
CA ASP A 15 -22.10 -28.34 -19.18
C ASP A 15 -22.67 -27.14 -18.42
N ALA A 16 -24.00 -27.11 -18.22
CA ALA A 16 -24.65 -26.08 -17.42
C ALA A 16 -24.21 -26.11 -15.95
N LEU A 17 -24.09 -27.32 -15.38
CA LEU A 17 -23.60 -27.51 -14.01
C LEU A 17 -22.12 -27.09 -13.88
N ARG A 18 -21.28 -27.45 -14.86
CA ARG A 18 -19.87 -27.03 -14.91
C ARG A 18 -19.73 -25.51 -14.95
N ALA A 19 -20.54 -24.84 -15.79
CA ALA A 19 -20.54 -23.38 -15.89
C ALA A 19 -21.00 -22.71 -14.59
N GLU A 20 -21.94 -23.31 -13.85
CA GLU A 20 -22.39 -22.78 -12.55
C GLU A 20 -21.33 -22.93 -11.46
N ILE A 21 -20.63 -24.08 -11.43
CA ILE A 21 -19.50 -24.30 -10.51
C ILE A 21 -18.38 -23.30 -10.77
N GLU A 22 -18.04 -23.03 -12.04
CA GLU A 22 -17.02 -22.03 -12.41
C GLU A 22 -17.42 -20.61 -11.97
N ARG A 23 -18.70 -20.23 -12.14
CA ARG A 23 -19.23 -18.93 -11.66
C ARG A 23 -19.15 -18.81 -10.14
N GLN A 24 -19.53 -19.84 -9.40
CA GLN A 24 -19.46 -19.83 -7.94
C GLN A 24 -18.02 -19.84 -7.43
N ALA A 25 -17.12 -20.57 -8.08
CA ALA A 25 -15.69 -20.56 -7.76
C ALA A 25 -15.05 -19.18 -7.97
N ALA A 26 -15.42 -18.48 -9.05
CA ALA A 26 -14.98 -17.10 -9.29
C ALA A 26 -15.54 -16.10 -8.26
N ALA A 27 -16.77 -16.32 -7.78
CA ALA A 27 -17.38 -15.52 -6.72
C ALA A 27 -16.79 -15.82 -5.31
N MET A 28 -16.27 -17.02 -5.10
CA MET A 28 -15.63 -17.48 -3.85
C MET A 28 -14.11 -17.27 -3.83
N ALA A 29 -13.49 -16.84 -4.94
CA ALA A 29 -12.07 -16.52 -4.97
C ALA A 29 -11.77 -15.48 -3.86
N PRO A 30 -10.84 -15.77 -2.93
CA PRO A 30 -10.54 -14.84 -1.85
C PRO A 30 -10.09 -13.51 -2.46
N ARG A 31 -10.65 -12.39 -1.99
CA ARG A 31 -10.26 -11.02 -2.38
C ARG A 31 -8.82 -10.65 -2.01
N TRP A 32 -8.04 -11.59 -1.48
CA TRP A 32 -6.63 -11.44 -1.18
C TRP A 32 -5.83 -11.99 -2.36
N ASN A 33 -5.47 -11.12 -3.30
CA ASN A 33 -4.50 -11.46 -4.33
C ASN A 33 -3.14 -11.65 -3.65
N ALA A 34 -2.76 -12.90 -3.41
CA ALA A 34 -1.51 -13.27 -2.76
C ALA A 34 -0.34 -13.31 -3.76
N ASP A 35 -0.31 -12.39 -4.73
CA ASP A 35 0.86 -12.27 -5.59
C ASP A 35 2.04 -11.81 -4.73
N PRO A 36 3.12 -12.60 -4.62
CA PRO A 36 4.28 -12.25 -3.82
C PRO A 36 4.85 -10.86 -4.14
N GLU A 37 4.80 -10.43 -5.41
CA GLU A 37 5.29 -9.12 -5.83
C GLU A 37 4.37 -7.99 -5.32
N GLU A 38 3.05 -8.19 -5.39
CA GLU A 38 2.07 -7.22 -4.86
C GLU A 38 2.15 -7.09 -3.33
N VAL A 39 2.41 -8.19 -2.63
CA VAL A 39 2.60 -8.19 -1.17
C VAL A 39 3.87 -7.41 -0.82
N GLN A 40 4.98 -7.66 -1.50
CA GLN A 40 6.23 -6.93 -1.28
C GLN A 40 6.06 -5.42 -1.52
N ARG A 41 5.42 -5.03 -2.63
CA ARG A 41 5.12 -3.62 -2.92
C ARG A 41 4.22 -2.99 -1.85
N SER A 42 3.19 -3.70 -1.40
CA SER A 42 2.24 -3.22 -0.39
C SER A 42 2.89 -3.00 0.97
N VAL A 43 3.76 -3.94 1.40
CA VAL A 43 4.53 -3.82 2.65
C VAL A 43 5.55 -2.68 2.54
N ALA A 44 6.25 -2.56 1.41
CA ALA A 44 7.17 -1.46 1.16
C ALA A 44 6.45 -0.11 1.26
N ARG A 45 5.28 0.03 0.62
CA ARG A 45 4.46 1.24 0.72
C ARG A 45 4.10 1.58 2.16
N LEU A 46 3.65 0.62 2.95
CA LEU A 46 3.29 0.85 4.36
C LEU A 46 4.48 1.34 5.19
N VAL A 47 5.62 0.67 5.06
CA VAL A 47 6.83 1.03 5.81
C VAL A 47 7.33 2.41 5.39
N LEU A 48 7.43 2.67 4.09
CA LEU A 48 7.89 3.97 3.58
C LEU A 48 6.94 5.10 3.96
N ALA A 49 5.63 4.88 3.91
CA ALA A 49 4.64 5.85 4.36
C ALA A 49 4.75 6.15 5.87
N LEU A 50 5.04 5.13 6.69
CA LEU A 50 5.26 5.33 8.12
C LEU A 50 6.53 6.16 8.39
N VAL A 51 7.63 5.85 7.69
CA VAL A 51 8.88 6.61 7.85
C VAL A 51 8.72 8.04 7.36
N GLU A 52 8.02 8.26 6.25
CA GLU A 52 7.68 9.58 5.72
C GLU A 52 6.82 10.39 6.72
N PHE A 53 5.85 9.74 7.35
CA PHE A 53 5.06 10.36 8.41
C PHE A 53 5.93 10.79 9.60
N LEU A 54 6.83 9.92 10.06
CA LEU A 54 7.76 10.24 11.15
C LEU A 54 8.71 11.38 10.77
N ARG A 55 9.19 11.42 9.52
CA ARG A 55 10.02 12.52 9.00
C ARG A 55 9.29 13.86 9.10
N LYS A 56 8.04 13.94 8.62
CA LYS A 56 7.20 15.16 8.71
C LYS A 56 6.92 15.56 10.15
N LEU A 57 6.70 14.59 11.04
CA LEU A 57 6.53 14.87 12.46
C LEU A 57 7.81 15.47 13.06
N MET A 58 8.96 14.87 12.78
CA MET A 58 10.26 15.38 13.25
C MET A 58 10.56 16.76 12.71
N GLU A 59 10.27 17.03 11.44
CA GLU A 59 10.38 18.36 10.82
C GLU A 59 9.56 19.40 11.59
N LYS A 60 8.28 19.09 11.86
CA LYS A 60 7.42 19.98 12.64
C LYS A 60 7.97 20.23 14.06
N GLN A 61 8.52 19.21 14.73
CA GLN A 61 9.13 19.41 16.05
C GLN A 61 10.44 20.22 15.96
N ALA A 62 11.23 20.03 14.91
CA ALA A 62 12.46 20.81 14.68
C ALA A 62 12.13 22.30 14.51
N ILE A 63 11.10 22.63 13.73
CA ILE A 63 10.60 24.00 13.56
C ILE A 63 10.17 24.58 14.91
N ARG A 64 9.35 23.85 15.68
CA ARG A 64 8.92 24.31 17.01
C ARG A 64 10.09 24.56 17.95
N ARG A 65 11.10 23.70 17.93
CA ARG A 65 12.30 23.83 18.77
C ARG A 65 13.17 25.02 18.36
N MET A 66 13.28 25.26 17.07
CA MET A 66 13.94 26.44 16.50
C MET A 66 13.22 27.72 16.92
N GLU A 67 11.90 27.80 16.75
CA GLU A 67 11.07 28.93 17.18
C GLU A 67 11.15 29.19 18.70
N ALA A 68 11.23 28.12 19.49
CA ALA A 68 11.40 28.20 20.94
C ALA A 68 12.83 28.55 21.40
N GLY A 69 13.80 28.67 20.49
CA GLY A 69 15.21 28.94 20.82
C GLY A 69 15.92 27.79 21.55
N THR A 70 15.40 26.56 21.42
CA THR A 70 15.93 25.35 22.08
C THR A 70 16.90 24.55 21.20
N LEU A 71 17.25 25.11 20.05
CA LEU A 71 18.28 24.63 19.13
C LEU A 71 19.19 25.81 18.78
N THR A 72 20.49 25.56 18.74
CA THR A 72 21.46 26.50 18.17
C THR A 72 21.32 26.58 16.65
N GLY A 73 21.94 27.60 16.03
CA GLY A 73 21.94 27.73 14.57
C GLY A 73 22.57 26.52 13.86
N GLU A 74 23.70 26.03 14.39
CA GLU A 74 24.37 24.84 13.87
C GLU A 74 23.52 23.56 14.03
N GLU A 75 22.87 23.38 15.18
CA GLU A 75 21.97 22.23 15.38
C GLU A 75 20.76 22.30 14.43
N THR A 76 20.23 23.48 14.17
CA THR A 76 19.11 23.69 13.23
C THR A 76 19.51 23.30 11.81
N GLU A 77 20.69 23.74 11.35
CA GLU A 77 21.23 23.40 10.04
C GLU A 77 21.49 21.89 9.92
N ASN A 78 22.10 21.28 10.93
CA ASN A 78 22.37 19.84 10.96
C ASN A 78 21.08 19.01 10.89
N VAL A 79 20.03 19.41 11.61
CA VAL A 79 18.72 18.74 11.57
C VAL A 79 18.07 18.90 10.19
N GLY A 80 18.11 20.11 9.61
CA GLY A 80 17.59 20.35 8.27
C GLY A 80 18.27 19.46 7.22
N LEU A 81 19.60 19.42 7.22
CA LEU A 81 20.38 18.57 6.32
C LEU A 81 20.08 17.07 6.50
N ALA A 82 19.88 16.62 7.74
CA ALA A 82 19.53 15.23 8.02
C ALA A 82 18.14 14.86 7.47
N LEU A 83 17.15 15.75 7.65
CA LEU A 83 15.78 15.53 7.15
C LEU A 83 15.71 15.55 5.62
N MET A 84 16.46 16.43 4.95
CA MET A 84 16.57 16.47 3.49
C MET A 84 17.17 15.17 2.93
N LYS A 85 18.28 14.70 3.51
CA LYS A 85 18.91 13.43 3.11
C LYS A 85 17.99 12.23 3.31
N LEU A 86 17.20 12.23 4.40
CA LEU A 86 16.22 11.19 4.65
C LEU A 86 15.11 11.20 3.58
N GLU A 87 14.59 12.37 3.21
CA GLU A 87 13.61 12.51 2.14
C GLU A 87 14.13 11.99 0.80
N GLU A 88 15.33 12.39 0.40
CA GLU A 88 15.98 11.89 -0.82
C GLU A 88 16.11 10.36 -0.82
N THR A 89 16.55 9.79 0.31
CA THR A 89 16.70 8.34 0.47
C THR A 89 15.35 7.62 0.38
N LEU A 90 14.30 8.17 0.98
CA LEU A 90 12.96 7.60 0.91
C LEU A 90 12.43 7.57 -0.52
N HIS A 91 12.60 8.67 -1.27
CA HIS A 91 12.18 8.74 -2.67
C HIS A 91 12.97 7.78 -3.55
N GLU A 92 14.28 7.63 -3.32
CA GLU A 92 15.09 6.65 -4.04
C GLU A 92 14.61 5.22 -3.79
N ILE A 93 14.36 4.85 -2.54
CA ILE A 93 13.88 3.51 -2.18
C ILE A 93 12.46 3.28 -2.73
N ALA A 94 11.57 4.27 -2.61
CA ALA A 94 10.22 4.20 -3.17
C ALA A 94 10.23 3.94 -4.68
N GLY A 95 11.12 4.63 -5.41
CA GLY A 95 11.32 4.41 -6.85
C GLY A 95 11.71 2.97 -7.21
N ARG A 96 12.49 2.29 -6.36
CA ARG A 96 12.85 0.87 -6.55
C ARG A 96 11.66 -0.08 -6.43
N PHE A 97 10.63 0.31 -5.67
CA PHE A 97 9.36 -0.42 -5.56
C PHE A 97 8.29 0.10 -6.55
N GLY A 98 8.65 1.02 -7.44
CA GLY A 98 7.75 1.67 -8.39
C GLY A 98 6.66 2.50 -7.73
N LEU A 99 6.90 3.01 -6.51
CA LEU A 99 5.98 3.84 -5.75
C LEU A 99 6.22 5.31 -6.07
N THR A 100 5.16 6.10 -6.16
CA THR A 100 5.28 7.57 -6.27
C THR A 100 5.38 8.23 -4.89
N PRO A 101 5.94 9.45 -4.78
CA PRO A 101 5.99 10.18 -3.51
C PRO A 101 4.61 10.37 -2.87
N GLU A 102 3.56 10.53 -3.68
CA GLU A 102 2.19 10.72 -3.21
C GLU A 102 1.64 9.46 -2.50
N GLU A 103 2.10 8.28 -2.90
CA GLU A 103 1.72 7.00 -2.27
C GLU A 103 2.33 6.83 -0.87
N LEU A 104 3.29 7.67 -0.48
CA LEU A 104 3.87 7.68 0.87
C LEU A 104 3.07 8.55 1.84
N ASN A 105 2.06 9.29 1.37
CA ASN A 105 1.22 10.09 2.23
C ASN A 105 0.25 9.20 3.02
N LEU A 106 0.53 9.03 4.30
CA LEU A 106 -0.36 8.34 5.22
C LEU A 106 -1.43 9.31 5.74
N ASP A 107 -2.68 9.11 5.33
CA ASP A 107 -3.83 9.74 5.98
C ASP A 107 -4.26 8.91 7.19
N LEU A 108 -4.06 9.48 8.38
CA LEU A 108 -4.44 8.87 9.65
C LEU A 108 -5.90 9.18 10.03
N GLY A 109 -6.65 9.92 9.20
CA GLY A 109 -8.04 10.30 9.48
C GLY A 109 -8.18 10.97 10.85
N PRO A 110 -9.06 10.51 11.76
CA PRO A 110 -9.24 11.11 13.08
C PRO A 110 -8.01 11.00 14.00
N LEU A 111 -7.03 10.14 13.68
CA LEU A 111 -5.75 10.05 14.38
C LEU A 111 -4.75 11.14 13.93
N GLY A 112 -5.07 11.92 12.89
CA GLY A 112 -4.26 13.01 12.32
C GLY A 112 -4.00 14.22 13.24
N ARG A 113 -4.46 14.18 14.51
CA ARG A 113 -4.04 15.10 15.57
C ARG A 113 -3.24 14.36 16.63
N LEU A 114 -2.06 13.86 16.26
CA LEU A 114 -1.03 13.60 17.26
C LEU A 114 -0.39 14.94 17.62
N ILE A 115 -0.97 15.53 18.68
CA ILE A 115 -0.50 16.56 19.61
C ILE A 115 0.93 17.09 19.40
#